data_AF-A0A3D5CIW8-F1
#
_entry.id   AF-A0A3D5CIW8-F1
#
_cell.length_a   1.000
_cell.length_b   1.000
_cell.length_c   1.000
_cell.angle_alpha   90.00
_cell.angle_beta   90.00
_cell.angle_gamma   90.00
#
_symmetry.space_group_name_H-M   'P 1'
#
loop_
_entity.id
_entity.type
_entity.pdbx_description
1 polymer ?
#
loop_
_entity_poly.entity_id
_entity_poly.type
_entity_poly.pdbx_seq_one_letter_code
_entity_poly.pdbx_strand_id
1 'polypeptide(L)'
;EDLAGRFDPQHPEELREALESGALLPERSESQQAALARLETMLATIEGWVDVVTAQATTRLPAADRIAETVRRRRAVGGPAEQALGTLVGLELRPRRIREAASMWRAITDAVGIEARDGLWDSPDLVPTAADIDDPSALITRLEARARGEEPTPDEFDDALARLLSGEDGSGSAADENSDESGPADDGPDERPV
;
A
#
# COMPACT_ATOMS: atom_id res chain seq x y z
N GLU A 1 -1.74 -29.03 19.05
CA GLU A 1 -1.28 -30.26 19.70
C GLU A 1 -0.05 -29.92 20.54
N ASP A 2 0.08 -30.56 21.69
CA ASP A 2 0.43 -29.93 22.97
C ASP A 2 1.89 -29.42 23.10
N LEU A 3 2.09 -28.09 23.10
CA LEU A 3 3.39 -27.44 23.42
C LEU A 3 3.86 -27.80 24.84
N ALA A 4 2.93 -28.14 25.75
CA ALA A 4 3.24 -28.48 27.14
C ALA A 4 3.91 -29.86 27.30
N GLY A 5 3.86 -30.74 26.28
CA GLY A 5 4.45 -32.08 26.35
C GLY A 5 5.96 -32.16 26.10
N ARG A 6 6.61 -31.05 25.73
CA ARG A 6 8.05 -31.03 25.34
C ARG A 6 8.98 -30.44 26.39
N PHE A 7 8.47 -29.88 27.49
CA PHE A 7 9.29 -29.19 28.49
C PHE A 7 9.48 -30.02 29.75
N ASP A 8 10.75 -30.19 30.16
CA ASP A 8 11.11 -30.85 31.40
C ASP A 8 10.90 -29.88 32.59
N PRO A 9 10.00 -30.18 33.53
CA PRO A 9 9.75 -29.35 34.71
C PRO A 9 10.98 -29.23 35.64
N GLN A 10 12.07 -29.98 35.40
CA GLN A 10 13.35 -29.82 36.10
C GLN A 10 14.21 -28.65 35.57
N HIS A 11 13.86 -28.05 34.42
CA HIS A 11 14.63 -26.97 33.79
C HIS A 11 13.76 -25.71 33.54
N PRO A 12 13.29 -25.02 34.60
CA PRO A 12 12.38 -23.86 34.47
C PRO A 12 13.02 -22.65 33.76
N GLU A 13 14.35 -22.56 33.75
CA GLU A 13 15.06 -21.49 33.06
C GLU A 13 14.95 -21.62 31.53
N GLU A 14 14.91 -22.84 30.98
CA GLU A 14 14.70 -23.07 29.54
C GLU A 14 13.29 -22.64 29.10
N LEU A 15 12.28 -22.87 29.95
CA LEU A 15 10.92 -22.40 29.71
C LEU A 15 10.84 -20.87 29.74
N ARG A 16 11.57 -20.24 30.67
CA ARG A 16 11.65 -18.77 30.77
C ARG A 16 12.33 -18.17 29.54
N GLU A 17 13.44 -18.75 29.10
CA GLU A 17 14.15 -18.35 27.88
C GLU A 17 13.31 -18.59 26.62
N ALA A 18 12.55 -19.69 26.54
CA ALA A 18 11.61 -19.96 25.45
C ALA A 18 10.42 -18.99 25.41
N LEU A 19 9.95 -18.52 26.57
CA LEU A 19 8.92 -17.49 26.68
C LEU A 19 9.47 -16.10 26.30
N GLU A 20 10.67 -15.76 26.76
CA GLU A 20 11.34 -14.48 26.45
C GLU A 20 11.77 -14.39 24.97
N SER A 21 12.13 -15.51 24.35
CA SER A 21 12.45 -15.60 22.92
C SER A 21 11.22 -15.74 22.01
N GLY A 22 10.04 -16.01 22.58
CA GLY A 22 8.80 -16.22 21.82
C GLY A 22 8.76 -17.55 21.06
N ALA A 23 9.64 -18.51 21.37
CA ALA A 23 9.70 -19.83 20.75
C ALA A 23 8.43 -20.69 20.94
N LEU A 24 7.55 -20.28 21.87
CA LEU A 24 6.25 -20.90 22.13
C LEU A 24 5.09 -20.27 21.34
N LEU A 25 5.34 -19.17 20.63
CA LEU A 25 4.33 -18.54 19.80
C LEU A 25 4.11 -19.37 18.53
N PRO A 26 2.86 -19.55 18.08
CA PRO A 26 2.59 -20.22 16.81
C PRO A 26 3.27 -19.47 15.66
N GLU A 27 3.76 -20.22 14.68
CA GLU A 27 4.34 -19.65 13.46
C GLU A 27 3.33 -18.72 12.77
N ARG A 28 3.84 -17.62 12.20
CA ARG A 28 3.01 -16.65 11.50
C ARG A 28 2.38 -17.30 10.26
N SER A 29 1.09 -17.05 10.04
CA SER A 29 0.43 -17.43 8.79
C SER A 29 1.09 -16.70 7.60
N GLU A 30 0.93 -17.24 6.39
CA GLU A 30 1.42 -16.60 5.16
C GLU A 30 0.87 -15.17 5.01
N SER A 31 -0.41 -14.95 5.38
CA SER A 31 -1.04 -13.63 5.36
C SER A 31 -0.40 -12.64 6.35
N GLN A 32 0.02 -13.11 7.52
CA GLN A 32 0.73 -12.29 8.53
C GLN A 32 2.14 -11.96 8.07
N GLN A 33 2.84 -12.92 7.46
CA GLN A 33 4.18 -12.69 6.89
C GLN A 33 4.12 -11.66 5.74
N ALA A 34 3.13 -11.77 4.86
CA ALA A 34 2.91 -10.80 3.80
C ALA A 34 2.56 -9.40 4.35
N ALA A 35 1.75 -9.33 5.41
CA ALA A 35 1.44 -8.06 6.06
C ALA A 35 2.67 -7.42 6.70
N LEU A 36 3.50 -8.20 7.39
CA LEU A 36 4.76 -7.75 7.97
C LEU A 36 5.70 -7.21 6.88
N ALA A 37 5.87 -7.93 5.78
CA ALA A 37 6.69 -7.49 4.65
C ALA A 37 6.21 -6.16 4.04
N ARG A 38 4.88 -5.96 3.94
CA ARG A 38 4.31 -4.68 3.50
C ARG A 38 4.60 -3.54 4.47
N LEU A 39 4.51 -3.79 5.78
CA LEU A 39 4.84 -2.80 6.81
C LEU A 39 6.33 -2.42 6.76
N GLU A 40 7.22 -3.40 6.65
CA GLU A 40 8.67 -3.15 6.51
C GLU A 40 8.98 -2.34 5.25
N THR A 41 8.32 -2.68 4.14
CA THR A 41 8.47 -1.95 2.87
C THR A 41 8.01 -0.50 3.02
N MET A 42 6.81 -0.28 3.57
CA MET A 42 6.26 1.05 3.79
C MET A 42 7.20 1.89 4.67
N LEU A 43 7.70 1.32 5.75
CA LEU A 43 8.59 2.03 6.67
C LEU A 43 9.94 2.35 6.01
N ALA A 44 10.49 1.44 5.21
CA ALA A 44 11.70 1.71 4.42
C ALA A 44 11.45 2.81 3.37
N THR A 45 10.30 2.80 2.70
CA THR A 45 9.91 3.84 1.74
C THR A 45 9.85 5.21 2.41
N ILE A 46 9.22 5.31 3.59
CA ILE A 46 9.13 6.54 4.38
C ILE A 46 10.54 7.01 4.80
N GLU A 47 11.33 6.13 5.43
CA GLU A 47 12.67 6.48 5.90
C GLU A 47 13.61 6.91 4.76
N GLY A 48 13.52 6.24 3.60
CA GLY A 48 14.27 6.62 2.41
C GLY A 48 13.90 8.02 1.91
N TRP A 49 12.62 8.36 1.89
CA TRP A 49 12.13 9.69 1.50
C TRP A 49 12.62 10.76 2.49
N VAL A 50 12.50 10.49 3.80
CA VAL A 50 12.97 11.39 4.86
C VAL A 50 14.46 11.67 4.72
N ASP A 51 15.28 10.66 4.41
CA ASP A 51 16.73 10.84 4.19
C ASP A 51 17.02 11.82 3.05
N VAL A 52 16.34 11.66 1.91
CA VAL A 52 16.50 12.54 0.73
C VAL A 52 16.05 13.96 1.02
N VAL A 53 14.86 14.14 1.60
CA VAL A 53 14.31 15.48 1.90
C VAL A 53 15.14 16.20 2.96
N THR A 54 15.58 15.48 4.00
CA THR A 54 16.42 16.06 5.06
C THR A 54 17.78 16.48 4.51
N ALA A 55 18.39 15.67 3.63
CA ALA A 55 19.64 16.03 2.98
C ALA A 55 19.49 17.34 2.16
N GLN A 56 18.42 17.47 1.38
CA GLN A 56 18.13 18.69 0.62
C GLN A 56 17.91 19.91 1.52
N ALA A 57 17.14 19.75 2.60
CA ALA A 57 16.81 20.83 3.53
C ALA A 57 18.03 21.34 4.33
N THR A 58 19.04 20.49 4.54
CA THR A 58 20.19 20.80 5.40
C THR A 58 21.42 21.33 4.65
N THR A 59 21.31 21.56 3.33
CA THR A 59 22.41 22.04 2.46
C THR A 59 23.12 23.32 2.95
N ARG A 60 22.45 24.16 3.74
CA ARG A 60 23.03 25.40 4.31
C ARG A 60 23.76 25.20 5.64
N LEU A 61 23.71 24.01 6.23
CA LEU A 61 24.39 23.71 7.49
C LEU A 61 25.85 23.32 7.22
N PRO A 62 26.85 24.02 7.80
CA PRO A 62 28.27 23.73 7.56
C PRO A 62 28.72 22.31 7.97
N ALA A 63 27.95 21.63 8.83
CA ALA A 63 28.25 20.30 9.33
C ALA A 63 27.19 19.25 8.95
N ALA A 64 26.38 19.50 7.91
CA ALA A 64 25.28 18.62 7.49
C ALA A 64 25.72 17.16 7.34
N ASP A 65 26.82 16.89 6.62
CA ASP A 65 27.30 15.53 6.38
C ASP A 65 27.71 14.80 7.66
N ARG A 66 28.36 15.50 8.60
CA ARG A 66 28.76 14.93 9.89
C ARG A 66 27.56 14.61 10.77
N ILE A 67 26.55 15.48 10.76
CA ILE A 67 25.30 15.26 11.48
C ILE A 67 24.54 14.09 10.87
N ALA A 68 24.38 14.08 9.54
CA ALA A 68 23.72 13.00 8.81
C ALA A 68 24.39 11.65 9.07
N GLU A 69 25.72 11.60 9.10
CA GLU A 69 26.47 10.39 9.44
C GLU A 69 26.22 9.92 10.88
N THR A 70 26.19 10.85 11.84
CA THR A 70 25.88 10.55 13.24
C THR A 70 24.47 9.97 13.38
N VAL A 71 23.50 10.56 12.67
CA VAL A 71 22.11 10.09 12.65
C VAL A 71 22.00 8.70 12.00
N ARG A 72 22.68 8.46 10.87
CA ARG A 72 22.71 7.14 10.21
C ARG A 72 23.25 6.04 11.12
N ARG A 73 24.35 6.31 11.84
CA ARG A 73 24.91 5.34 12.81
C ARG A 73 23.93 5.04 13.93
N ARG A 74 23.24 6.05 14.45
CA ARG A 74 22.23 5.87 15.50
C ARG A 74 21.06 5.00 15.00
N ARG A 75 20.58 5.23 13.77
CA ARG A 75 19.51 4.43 13.15
C ARG A 75 19.94 2.99 12.83
N ALA A 76 21.20 2.78 12.45
CA ALA A 76 21.71 1.43 12.18
C ALA A 76 21.79 0.54 13.43
N VAL A 77 21.95 1.14 14.63
CA VAL A 77 21.92 0.43 15.92
C VAL A 77 20.49 0.22 16.43
N GLY A 78 19.58 1.11 16.02
CA GLY A 78 18.19 1.13 16.48
C GLY A 78 18.03 1.64 17.91
N GLY A 79 16.84 2.17 18.21
CA GLY A 79 16.47 2.58 19.57
C GLY A 79 15.97 1.41 20.43
N PRO A 80 15.99 1.53 21.78
CA PRO A 80 15.42 0.51 22.67
C PRO A 80 13.96 0.17 22.35
N ALA A 81 13.18 1.17 21.92
CA ALA A 81 11.79 0.97 21.52
C ALA A 81 11.65 0.19 20.20
N GLU A 82 12.52 0.44 19.21
CA GLU A 82 12.55 -0.30 17.95
C GLU A 82 12.97 -1.76 18.18
N GLN A 83 13.95 -1.98 19.06
CA GLN A 83 14.38 -3.33 19.46
C GLN A 83 13.24 -4.08 20.14
N ALA A 84 12.54 -3.45 21.09
CA ALA A 84 11.38 -4.05 21.75
C ALA A 84 10.24 -4.36 20.77
N LEU A 85 9.95 -3.46 19.82
CA LEU A 85 8.95 -3.69 18.78
C LEU A 85 9.36 -4.83 17.83
N GLY A 86 10.65 -4.92 17.48
CA GLY A 86 11.22 -6.03 16.73
C GLY A 86 11.01 -7.36 17.44
N THR A 87 11.27 -7.42 18.74
CA THR A 87 11.02 -8.63 19.55
C THR A 87 9.54 -9.00 19.60
N LEU A 88 8.63 -8.04 19.78
CA LEU A 88 7.21 -8.31 19.97
C LEU A 88 6.47 -8.62 18.66
N VAL A 89 6.77 -7.90 17.59
CA VAL A 89 6.01 -7.94 16.32
C VAL A 89 6.82 -8.58 15.19
N GLY A 90 8.12 -8.82 15.38
CA GLY A 90 9.02 -9.34 14.35
C GLY A 90 9.36 -8.29 13.28
N LEU A 91 9.11 -7.01 13.55
CA LEU A 91 9.36 -5.93 12.60
C LEU A 91 10.86 -5.59 12.58
N GLU A 92 11.51 -5.83 11.45
CA GLU A 92 12.94 -5.53 11.31
C GLU A 92 13.22 -4.43 10.30
N LEU A 93 13.70 -3.30 10.82
CA LEU A 93 14.23 -2.21 9.99
C LEU A 93 15.61 -2.55 9.46
N ARG A 94 15.65 -3.18 8.28
CA ARG A 94 16.91 -3.55 7.62
C ARG A 94 17.62 -2.29 7.11
N PRO A 95 18.81 -1.92 7.62
CA PRO A 95 19.50 -0.69 7.19
C PRO A 95 19.83 -0.67 5.71
N ARG A 96 20.02 -1.85 5.10
CA ARG A 96 20.19 -1.99 3.66
C ARG A 96 18.96 -1.50 2.89
N ARG A 97 17.77 -1.87 3.36
CA ARG A 97 16.51 -1.55 2.68
C ARG A 97 16.20 -0.06 2.69
N ILE A 98 16.52 0.62 3.78
CA ILE A 98 16.41 2.08 3.89
C ILE A 98 17.34 2.77 2.86
N ARG A 99 18.56 2.26 2.67
CA ARG A 99 19.50 2.82 1.68
C ARG A 99 19.03 2.60 0.24
N GLU A 100 18.49 1.42 -0.06
CA GLU A 100 17.89 1.11 -1.36
C GLU A 100 16.71 2.06 -1.66
N ALA A 101 15.80 2.22 -0.69
CA ALA A 101 14.68 3.16 -0.81
C ALA A 101 15.16 4.61 -1.02
N ALA A 102 16.16 5.07 -0.27
CA ALA A 102 16.74 6.39 -0.47
C ALA A 102 17.38 6.55 -1.88
N SER A 103 17.97 5.48 -2.43
CA SER A 103 18.51 5.49 -3.79
C SER A 103 17.40 5.63 -4.84
N MET A 104 16.31 4.86 -4.71
CA MET A 104 15.11 5.01 -5.53
C MET A 104 14.58 6.45 -5.47
N TRP A 105 14.41 7.02 -4.28
CA TRP A 105 13.90 8.38 -4.13
C TRP A 105 14.78 9.44 -4.78
N ARG A 106 16.11 9.29 -4.73
CA ARG A 106 17.03 10.18 -5.48
C ARG A 106 16.81 10.03 -6.98
N ALA A 107 16.75 8.81 -7.50
CA ALA A 107 16.51 8.56 -8.92
C ALA A 107 15.17 9.13 -9.41
N ILE A 108 14.09 8.97 -8.63
CA ILE A 108 12.79 9.58 -8.92
C ILE A 108 12.90 11.12 -8.91
N THR A 109 13.55 11.69 -7.89
CA THR A 109 13.75 13.15 -7.80
C THR A 109 14.50 13.69 -9.02
N ASP A 110 15.57 12.99 -9.43
CA ASP A 110 16.41 13.40 -10.55
C ASP A 110 15.66 13.33 -11.90
N ALA A 111 14.75 12.36 -12.05
CA ALA A 111 13.97 12.16 -13.26
C ALA A 111 12.79 13.13 -13.40
N VAL A 112 12.00 13.32 -12.34
CA VAL A 112 10.70 14.02 -12.43
C VAL A 112 10.54 15.22 -11.49
N GLY A 113 11.56 15.53 -10.69
CA GLY A 113 11.54 16.67 -9.77
C GLY A 113 10.83 16.39 -8.44
N ILE A 114 10.77 17.40 -7.59
CA ILE A 114 10.27 17.30 -6.22
C ILE A 114 8.75 17.15 -6.18
N GLU A 115 8.05 17.91 -7.02
CA GLU A 115 6.59 17.97 -7.03
C GLU A 115 5.99 16.62 -7.45
N ALA A 116 6.48 16.02 -8.53
CA ALA A 116 6.02 14.72 -9.00
C ALA A 116 6.40 13.59 -8.03
N ARG A 117 7.59 13.67 -7.42
CA ARG A 117 8.03 12.74 -6.37
C ARG A 117 7.09 12.77 -5.17
N ASP A 118 6.78 13.95 -4.65
CA ASP A 118 5.98 14.10 -3.43
C ASP A 118 4.49 13.81 -3.68
N GLY A 119 4.01 13.98 -4.92
CA GLY A 119 2.66 13.56 -5.33
C GLY A 119 2.42 12.04 -5.24
N LEU A 120 3.46 11.22 -5.08
CA LEU A 120 3.31 9.79 -4.79
C LEU A 120 2.65 9.52 -3.42
N TRP A 121 2.56 10.52 -2.55
CA TRP A 121 1.86 10.43 -1.26
C TRP A 121 0.38 10.80 -1.32
N ASP A 122 -0.12 11.29 -2.46
CA ASP A 122 -1.51 11.75 -2.60
C ASP A 122 -2.53 10.61 -2.50
N SER A 123 -2.12 9.38 -2.81
CA SER A 123 -2.93 8.17 -2.67
C SER A 123 -2.07 6.98 -2.27
N PRO A 124 -2.57 6.07 -1.40
CA PRO A 124 -1.88 4.83 -1.04
C PRO A 124 -1.47 3.97 -2.25
N ASP A 125 -2.22 4.03 -3.34
CA ASP A 125 -1.98 3.23 -4.55
C ASP A 125 -0.78 3.73 -5.38
N LEU A 126 -0.33 4.96 -5.12
CA LEU A 126 0.83 5.56 -5.78
C LEU A 126 2.14 5.33 -5.02
N VAL A 127 2.06 4.93 -3.75
CA VAL A 127 3.24 4.76 -2.92
C VAL A 127 4.11 3.62 -3.48
N PRO A 128 5.44 3.83 -3.63
CA PRO A 128 6.34 2.81 -4.14
C PRO A 128 6.27 1.49 -3.37
N THR A 129 6.23 0.41 -4.13
CA THR A 129 6.19 -0.96 -3.63
C THR A 129 7.60 -1.53 -3.40
N ALA A 130 7.69 -2.75 -2.89
CA ALA A 130 8.97 -3.43 -2.74
C ALA A 130 9.69 -3.61 -4.08
N ALA A 131 8.95 -3.90 -5.16
CA ALA A 131 9.52 -4.06 -6.49
C ALA A 131 10.11 -2.75 -7.02
N ASP A 132 9.48 -1.61 -6.73
CA ASP A 132 9.98 -0.29 -7.14
C ASP A 132 11.27 0.08 -6.40
N ILE A 133 11.43 -0.34 -5.14
CA ILE A 133 12.68 -0.16 -4.39
C ILE A 133 13.80 -1.03 -5.01
N ASP A 134 13.46 -2.24 -5.45
CA ASP A 134 14.42 -3.17 -6.08
C ASP A 134 14.86 -2.68 -7.47
N ASP A 135 13.91 -2.22 -8.28
CA ASP A 135 14.14 -1.60 -9.59
C ASP A 135 13.14 -0.45 -9.84
N PRO A 136 13.58 0.82 -9.72
CA PRO A 136 12.69 1.96 -9.88
C PRO A 136 12.41 2.33 -11.34
N SER A 137 13.02 1.63 -12.32
CA SER A 137 13.03 2.05 -13.73
C SER A 137 11.62 2.11 -14.34
N ALA A 138 10.77 1.13 -14.03
CA ALA A 138 9.39 1.08 -14.51
C ALA A 138 8.52 2.19 -13.89
N LEU A 139 8.71 2.48 -12.60
CA LEU A 139 8.04 3.58 -11.92
C LEU A 139 8.46 4.93 -12.50
N ILE A 140 9.76 5.16 -12.68
CA ILE A 140 10.30 6.40 -13.27
C ILE A 140 9.73 6.63 -14.66
N THR A 141 9.73 5.61 -15.53
CA THR A 141 9.17 5.71 -16.88
C THR A 141 7.70 6.16 -16.85
N ARG A 142 6.91 5.60 -15.93
CA ARG A 142 5.49 5.97 -15.74
C ARG A 142 5.33 7.41 -15.28
N LEU A 143 6.19 7.86 -14.36
CA LEU A 143 6.15 9.23 -13.85
C LEU A 143 6.60 10.25 -14.90
N GLU A 144 7.60 9.93 -15.71
CA GLU A 144 8.04 10.76 -16.82
C GLU A 144 6.95 10.89 -17.89
N ALA A 145 6.26 9.81 -18.23
CA ALA A 145 5.11 9.84 -19.13
C ALA A 145 4.00 10.75 -18.57
N ARG A 146 3.64 10.59 -17.30
CA ARG A 146 2.66 11.44 -16.61
C ARG A 146 3.08 12.91 -16.58
N ALA A 147 4.36 13.20 -16.32
CA ALA A 147 4.90 14.56 -16.30
C ALA A 147 4.84 15.22 -17.69
N ARG A 148 4.94 14.44 -18.78
CA ARG A 148 4.74 14.89 -20.15
C ARG A 148 3.26 15.02 -20.55
N GLY A 149 2.33 14.64 -19.67
CA GLY A 149 0.89 14.63 -19.96
C GLY A 149 0.45 13.48 -20.87
N GLU A 150 1.25 12.42 -20.95
CA GLU A 150 0.87 11.20 -21.66
C GLU A 150 -0.09 10.41 -20.77
N GLU A 151 -1.34 10.29 -21.20
CA GLU A 151 -2.30 9.39 -20.56
C GLU A 151 -2.03 7.94 -21.01
N PRO A 152 -2.18 6.96 -20.10
CA PRO A 152 -2.17 5.55 -20.50
C PRO A 152 -3.21 5.31 -21.60
N THR A 153 -2.87 4.51 -22.60
CA THR A 153 -3.85 4.05 -23.59
C THR A 153 -4.92 3.24 -22.85
N PRO A 154 -6.22 3.58 -22.97
CA PRO A 154 -7.30 2.81 -22.38
C PRO A 154 -7.22 1.34 -22.80
N ASP A 155 -7.43 0.43 -21.85
CA ASP A 155 -7.50 -1.00 -22.14
C ASP A 155 -8.96 -1.48 -22.29
N GLU A 156 -9.14 -2.79 -22.57
CA GLU A 156 -10.47 -3.38 -22.75
C GLU A 156 -11.37 -3.24 -21.50
N PHE A 157 -10.76 -3.16 -20.31
CA PHE A 157 -11.49 -2.97 -19.06
C PHE A 157 -11.94 -1.51 -18.92
N ASP A 158 -11.07 -0.55 -19.24
CA ASP A 158 -11.43 0.87 -19.29
C ASP A 158 -12.58 1.12 -20.27
N ASP A 159 -12.53 0.50 -21.45
CA ASP A 159 -13.59 0.59 -22.47
C ASP A 159 -14.90 -0.05 -22.00
N ALA A 160 -14.83 -1.18 -21.29
CA ALA A 160 -16.01 -1.81 -20.69
C ALA A 160 -16.62 -0.94 -19.57
N LEU A 161 -15.78 -0.34 -18.73
CA LEU A 161 -16.23 0.58 -17.69
C LEU A 161 -16.86 1.85 -18.29
N ALA A 162 -16.28 2.39 -19.36
CA ALA A 162 -16.84 3.53 -20.08
C ALA A 162 -18.23 3.23 -20.64
N ARG A 163 -18.44 2.05 -21.23
CA ARG A 163 -19.77 1.58 -21.72
C ARG A 163 -20.79 1.39 -20.60
N LEU A 164 -20.36 0.87 -19.45
CA LEU A 164 -21.23 0.74 -18.28
C LEU A 164 -21.66 2.13 -17.75
N LEU A 165 -20.71 3.07 -17.67
CA LEU A 165 -20.95 4.44 -17.19
C LEU A 165 -21.74 5.29 -18.19
N SER A 166 -21.59 5.06 -19.50
CA SER A 166 -22.37 5.71 -20.56
C SER A 166 -23.82 5.22 -20.63
N GLY A 167 -24.14 4.11 -19.94
CA GLY A 167 -25.47 3.51 -19.91
C GLY A 167 -25.81 2.71 -21.17
N GLU A 168 -24.84 2.45 -22.04
CA GLU A 168 -25.03 1.66 -23.27
C GLU A 168 -25.44 0.21 -22.99
N ASP A 169 -25.09 -0.32 -21.81
CA ASP A 169 -25.48 -1.67 -21.36
C ASP A 169 -26.79 -1.70 -20.53
N GLY A 170 -27.38 -0.54 -20.20
CA GLY A 170 -28.47 -0.41 -19.21
C GLY A 170 -29.86 -0.05 -19.75
N SER A 171 -30.03 0.16 -21.06
CA SER A 171 -31.29 0.67 -21.64
C SER A 171 -32.10 -0.35 -22.46
N GLY A 172 -31.88 -1.65 -22.28
CA GLY A 172 -32.52 -2.69 -23.10
C GLY A 172 -33.29 -3.75 -22.31
N SER A 173 -34.37 -3.38 -21.60
CA SER A 173 -35.56 -4.24 -21.36
C SER A 173 -36.47 -3.69 -20.24
N ALA A 174 -37.19 -2.60 -20.49
CA ALA A 174 -38.39 -2.25 -19.73
C ALA A 174 -39.27 -1.23 -20.51
N ALA A 175 -39.64 -1.54 -21.74
CA ALA A 175 -40.72 -0.84 -22.42
C ALA A 175 -41.36 -1.73 -23.48
N ASP A 176 -42.70 -1.77 -23.44
CA ASP A 176 -43.64 -2.26 -24.43
C ASP A 176 -43.75 -3.77 -24.67
N GLU A 177 -44.64 -4.39 -23.89
CA GLU A 177 -45.68 -5.30 -24.45
C GLU A 177 -46.92 -5.22 -23.55
N ASN A 178 -47.84 -4.28 -23.84
CA ASN A 178 -49.28 -4.50 -23.62
C ASN A 178 -50.15 -3.51 -24.42
N SER A 179 -50.31 -3.83 -25.71
CA SER A 179 -51.38 -3.41 -26.63
C SER A 179 -51.57 -4.63 -27.53
N ASP A 180 -52.72 -5.26 -27.75
CA ASP A 180 -54.12 -4.88 -27.68
C ASP A 180 -54.93 -6.19 -27.60
N GLU A 181 -56.06 -6.22 -26.88
CA GLU A 181 -57.16 -7.10 -27.28
C GLU A 181 -58.48 -6.32 -27.17
N SER A 182 -59.10 -6.11 -28.33
CA SER A 182 -60.31 -5.32 -28.51
C SER A 182 -61.58 -6.17 -28.59
N GLY A 183 -62.59 -5.80 -27.80
CA GLY A 183 -64.01 -5.73 -28.19
C GLY A 183 -64.97 -6.78 -27.62
N PRO A 184 -66.31 -6.57 -27.66
CA PRO A 184 -67.08 -5.39 -28.09
C PRO A 184 -68.14 -4.88 -27.07
N ALA A 185 -68.80 -3.78 -27.44
CA ALA A 185 -69.75 -2.94 -26.70
C ALA A 185 -71.08 -3.61 -26.26
N ASP A 186 -71.69 -3.12 -25.17
CA ASP A 186 -73.12 -2.73 -25.15
C ASP A 186 -73.52 -1.85 -23.92
N ASP A 187 -74.57 -1.08 -24.18
CA ASP A 187 -75.39 -0.05 -23.52
C ASP A 187 -75.50 0.13 -21.98
N GLY A 188 -75.79 1.39 -21.60
CA GLY A 188 -76.78 1.71 -20.55
C GLY A 188 -76.30 2.42 -19.27
N PRO A 189 -76.99 3.47 -18.77
CA PRO A 189 -76.38 4.49 -17.91
C PRO A 189 -76.68 4.36 -16.40
N ASP A 190 -75.98 5.21 -15.64
CA ASP A 190 -76.50 6.04 -14.52
C ASP A 190 -75.94 5.79 -13.10
N GLU A 191 -75.85 6.93 -12.39
CA GLU A 191 -75.77 7.15 -10.94
C GLU A 191 -74.48 6.85 -10.15
N ARG A 192 -73.81 7.95 -9.74
CA ARG A 192 -73.17 8.11 -8.41
C ARG A 192 -74.28 8.03 -7.32
N PRO A 193 -74.03 7.96 -5.98
CA PRO A 193 -72.76 8.06 -5.22
C PRO A 193 -72.62 7.07 -4.02
N VAL A 194 -71.43 6.99 -3.43
CA VAL A 194 -71.10 7.41 -2.03
C VAL A 194 -69.59 7.42 -1.83
#